data_AF-A0A5A7WNE9-F1
#
_entry.id   AF-A0A5A7WNE9-F1
#
_cell.length_a   1.000
_cell.length_b   1.000
_cell.length_c   1.000
_cell.angle_alpha   90.00
_cell.angle_beta   90.00
_cell.angle_gamma   90.00
#
_symmetry.space_group_name_H-M   'P 1'
#
loop_
_entity.id
_entity.type
_entity.pdbx_description
1 polymer ?
#
loop_
_entity_poly.entity_id
_entity_poly.type
_entity_poly.pdbx_seq_one_letter_code
_entity_poly.pdbx_strand_id
1 'polypeptide(L)'
;MRPRIVQDDGQIGFHWATPAGAPTTLPDLVVDDEEADRLVATHLEALDDALIIAAEQFGDVLGGGRRPETDSERDDLICLHRALDGLCHEYATALELTGITADLRAGKIIGTATLFSICARQPLGLLGPAPFDGELDDPSLGVVSGFGEMRQVDPDKPWKGGRWVVRTESEQSFPLTLSMLLFDSSGVNKDAARNEHRDALSSVVTAAKAPDADPMAAACALDWLLYDWLMAHRDGPDSAEIVFPKGRDADAAVIVAAAGASVNARATFDPELLAPPIVR
;
A
#
# COMPACT_ATOMS: atom_id res chain seq x y z
N MET A 1 -24.44 21.45 12.95
CA MET A 1 -23.30 21.63 12.02
C MET A 1 -22.67 20.27 11.80
N ARG A 2 -22.20 19.96 10.60
CA ARG A 2 -21.62 18.64 10.24
C ARG A 2 -20.10 18.66 10.45
N PRO A 3 -19.46 17.51 10.70
CA PRO A 3 -18.00 17.43 10.62
C PRO A 3 -17.53 17.82 9.22
N ARG A 4 -16.29 18.29 9.11
CA ARG A 4 -15.69 18.76 7.86
C ARG A 4 -14.25 18.28 7.74
N ILE A 5 -13.79 18.21 6.50
CA ILE A 5 -12.37 18.05 6.18
C ILE A 5 -11.70 19.43 6.27
N VAL A 6 -10.52 19.46 6.87
CA VAL A 6 -9.64 20.62 6.97
C VAL A 6 -8.35 20.30 6.23
N GLN A 7 -8.03 21.16 5.27
CA GLN A 7 -6.83 21.13 4.47
C GLN A 7 -6.36 22.57 4.28
N ASP A 8 -5.21 22.92 4.85
CA ASP A 8 -4.61 24.25 4.72
C ASP A 8 -3.74 24.35 3.45
N ASP A 9 -3.47 25.58 3.01
CA ASP A 9 -2.61 25.83 1.84
C ASP A 9 -1.20 25.26 2.07
N GLY A 10 -0.78 24.36 1.18
CA GLY A 10 0.51 23.67 1.27
C GLY A 10 0.54 22.50 2.26
N GLN A 11 -0.59 22.16 2.91
CA GLN A 11 -0.70 20.95 3.70
C GLN A 11 -0.71 19.71 2.80
N ILE A 12 0.11 18.72 3.14
CA ILE A 12 0.07 17.40 2.51
C ILE A 12 -1.02 16.56 3.19
N GLY A 13 -2.02 16.13 2.41
CA GLY A 13 -3.19 15.42 2.92
C GLY A 13 -4.19 16.33 3.64
N PHE A 14 -5.02 15.75 4.50
CA PHE A 14 -6.08 16.45 5.23
C PHE A 14 -6.36 15.80 6.58
N HIS A 15 -7.17 16.43 7.43
CA HIS A 15 -7.71 15.80 8.63
C HIS A 15 -9.20 16.13 8.81
N TRP A 16 -9.90 15.32 9.61
CA TRP A 16 -11.29 15.58 9.97
C TRP A 16 -11.39 16.51 11.19
N ALA A 17 -12.39 17.37 11.19
CA ALA A 17 -12.74 18.20 12.34
C ALA A 17 -14.22 18.06 12.68
N THR A 18 -14.50 17.96 13.98
CA THR A 18 -15.87 18.01 14.53
C THR A 18 -16.54 19.35 14.19
N PRO A 19 -17.88 19.46 14.34
CA PRO A 19 -18.59 20.72 14.18
C PRO A 19 -18.08 21.88 15.05
N ALA A 20 -17.45 21.55 16.19
CA ALA A 20 -16.83 22.51 17.10
C ALA A 20 -15.39 22.92 16.69
N GLY A 21 -14.88 22.35 15.59
CA GLY A 21 -13.53 22.61 15.08
C GLY A 21 -12.43 21.79 15.76
N ALA A 22 -12.75 20.86 16.66
CA ALA A 22 -11.76 19.97 17.25
C ALA A 22 -11.35 18.88 16.25
N PRO A 23 -10.03 18.58 16.07
CA PRO A 23 -9.57 17.47 15.24
C PRO A 23 -10.17 16.13 15.67
N THR A 24 -10.43 15.27 14.69
CA THR A 24 -10.99 13.92 14.86
C THR A 24 -10.56 13.04 13.68
N THR A 25 -10.96 11.78 13.67
CA THR A 25 -10.62 10.80 12.63
C THR A 25 -11.89 10.28 11.97
N LEU A 26 -11.79 9.74 10.75
CA LEU A 26 -12.96 9.09 10.14
C LEU A 26 -13.52 7.94 11.00
N PRO A 27 -12.71 7.03 11.59
CA PRO A 27 -13.22 6.00 12.51
C PRO A 27 -14.06 6.56 13.66
N ASP A 28 -13.62 7.64 14.31
CA ASP A 28 -14.38 8.25 15.41
C ASP A 28 -15.72 8.83 14.94
N LEU A 29 -15.78 9.31 13.69
CA LEU A 29 -16.99 9.90 13.13
C LEU A 29 -18.04 8.86 12.73
N VAL A 30 -17.65 7.64 12.35
CA VAL A 30 -18.59 6.65 11.79
C VAL A 30 -19.26 5.73 12.83
N VAL A 31 -18.72 5.61 14.06
CA VAL A 31 -19.17 4.62 15.07
C VAL A 31 -20.65 4.77 15.44
N ASP A 32 -21.20 5.99 15.42
CA ASP A 32 -22.59 6.27 15.80
C ASP A 32 -23.31 7.20 14.80
N ASP A 33 -22.86 7.23 13.54
CA ASP A 33 -23.41 8.13 12.50
C ASP A 33 -24.34 7.38 11.52
N GLU A 34 -25.59 7.86 11.40
CA GLU A 34 -26.61 7.29 10.50
C GLU A 34 -26.30 7.51 9.01
N GLU A 35 -25.36 8.40 8.66
CA GLU A 35 -24.87 8.71 7.31
C GLU A 35 -23.38 8.32 7.14
N ALA A 36 -22.92 7.23 7.77
CA ALA A 36 -21.53 6.78 7.69
C ALA A 36 -21.03 6.53 6.25
N ASP A 37 -21.92 6.08 5.35
CA ASP A 37 -21.65 5.92 3.91
C ASP A 37 -21.23 7.23 3.25
N ARG A 38 -21.88 8.34 3.61
CA ARG A 38 -21.54 9.68 3.13
C ARG A 38 -20.16 10.12 3.60
N LEU A 39 -19.80 9.84 4.86
CA LEU A 39 -18.50 10.20 5.42
C LEU A 39 -17.37 9.41 4.77
N VAL A 40 -17.56 8.11 4.57
CA VAL A 40 -16.61 7.23 3.87
C VAL A 40 -16.40 7.71 2.42
N ALA A 41 -17.47 8.05 1.70
CA ALA A 41 -17.37 8.58 0.34
C ALA A 41 -16.62 9.93 0.30
N THR A 42 -16.93 10.83 1.25
CA THR A 42 -16.29 12.16 1.35
C THR A 42 -14.79 12.03 1.66
N HIS A 43 -14.40 11.10 2.54
CA HIS A 43 -12.99 10.83 2.83
C HIS A 43 -12.25 10.39 1.55
N LEU A 44 -12.86 9.49 0.79
CA LEU A 44 -12.25 8.96 -0.42
C LEU A 44 -12.10 10.03 -1.53
N GLU A 45 -13.08 10.92 -1.67
CA GLU A 45 -12.98 12.08 -2.59
C GLU A 45 -11.84 13.02 -2.20
N ALA A 46 -11.73 13.39 -0.93
CA ALA A 46 -10.64 14.25 -0.48
C ALA A 46 -9.26 13.59 -0.59
N LEU A 47 -9.17 12.26 -0.45
CA LEU A 47 -7.93 11.53 -0.67
C LEU A 47 -7.54 11.56 -2.15
N ASP A 48 -8.49 11.40 -3.06
CA ASP A 48 -8.28 11.53 -4.51
C ASP A 48 -7.67 12.91 -4.86
N ASP A 49 -8.27 13.98 -4.34
CA ASP A 49 -7.77 15.36 -4.53
C ASP A 49 -6.36 15.56 -3.93
N ALA A 50 -6.10 14.99 -2.75
CA ALA A 50 -4.78 15.04 -2.13
C ALA A 50 -3.71 14.31 -2.96
N LEU A 51 -4.07 13.23 -3.67
CA LEU A 51 -3.16 12.51 -4.56
C LEU A 51 -2.80 13.33 -5.80
N ILE A 52 -3.72 14.12 -6.33
CA ILE A 52 -3.42 15.05 -7.44
C ILE A 52 -2.34 16.05 -7.01
N ILE A 53 -2.51 16.67 -5.84
CA ILE A 53 -1.54 17.63 -5.29
C ILE A 53 -0.19 16.94 -5.03
N ALA A 54 -0.20 15.74 -4.44
CA ALA A 54 1.01 14.98 -4.18
C ALA A 54 1.76 14.59 -5.46
N ALA A 55 1.03 14.23 -6.53
CA ALA A 55 1.61 13.90 -7.83
C ALA A 55 2.29 15.12 -8.46
N GLU A 56 1.65 16.29 -8.40
CA GLU A 56 2.22 17.54 -8.91
C GLU A 56 3.49 17.96 -8.16
N GLN A 57 3.49 17.81 -6.83
CA GLN A 57 4.60 18.27 -5.98
C GLN A 57 5.77 17.28 -5.93
N PHE A 58 5.50 15.97 -5.90
CA PHE A 58 6.50 14.94 -5.62
C PHE A 58 6.74 13.96 -6.78
N GLY A 59 6.05 14.11 -7.92
CA GLY A 59 6.07 13.16 -9.04
C GLY A 59 7.47 12.74 -9.49
N ASP A 60 8.41 13.67 -9.61
CA ASP A 60 9.80 13.39 -10.02
C ASP A 60 10.55 12.46 -9.05
N VAL A 61 10.27 12.60 -7.75
CA VAL A 61 10.88 11.77 -6.70
C VAL A 61 10.17 10.43 -6.59
N LEU A 62 8.83 10.45 -6.56
CA LEU A 62 8.01 9.23 -6.45
C LEU A 62 8.17 8.30 -7.65
N GLY A 63 8.38 8.87 -8.85
CA GLY A 63 8.68 8.12 -10.07
C GLY A 63 10.11 7.61 -10.18
N GLY A 64 10.99 7.95 -9.22
CA GLY A 64 12.40 7.55 -9.22
C GLY A 64 13.26 8.32 -10.23
N GLY A 65 12.76 9.42 -10.80
CA GLY A 65 13.51 10.28 -11.72
C GLY A 65 14.68 11.00 -11.05
N ARG A 66 14.56 11.26 -9.74
CA ARG A 66 15.65 11.78 -8.89
C ARG A 66 15.53 11.32 -7.44
N ARG A 67 16.61 11.52 -6.68
CA ARG A 67 16.59 11.39 -5.22
C ARG A 67 16.23 12.75 -4.58
N PRO A 68 15.68 12.78 -3.36
CA PRO A 68 15.58 14.03 -2.60
C PRO A 68 17.00 14.55 -2.33
N GLU A 69 17.20 15.84 -2.59
CA GLU A 69 18.51 16.51 -2.56
C GLU A 69 18.72 17.30 -1.27
N THR A 70 17.62 17.74 -0.63
CA THR A 70 17.67 18.56 0.59
C THR A 70 16.99 17.89 1.77
N ASP A 71 17.37 18.27 2.99
CA ASP A 71 16.71 17.79 4.21
C ASP A 71 15.22 18.19 4.25
N SER A 72 14.88 19.37 3.72
CA SER A 72 13.47 19.81 3.61
C SER A 72 12.65 18.87 2.74
N GLU A 73 13.18 18.44 1.59
CA GLU A 73 12.46 17.48 0.73
C GLU A 73 12.31 16.11 1.42
N ARG A 74 13.29 15.71 2.23
CA ARG A 74 13.19 14.47 3.02
C ARG A 74 12.10 14.59 4.08
N ASP A 75 12.04 15.72 4.78
CA ASP A 75 10.98 16.03 5.75
C ASP A 75 9.59 16.07 5.08
N ASP A 76 9.49 16.62 3.87
CA ASP A 76 8.25 16.65 3.10
C ASP A 76 7.80 15.24 2.70
N LEU A 77 8.73 14.35 2.31
CA LEU A 77 8.43 12.94 2.04
C LEU A 77 7.97 12.18 3.31
N ILE A 78 8.54 12.52 4.47
CA ILE A 78 8.10 11.98 5.78
C ILE A 78 6.65 12.41 6.04
N CYS A 79 6.35 13.70 5.88
CA CYS A 79 5.00 14.22 6.01
C CYS A 79 4.03 13.54 5.03
N LEU A 80 4.44 13.36 3.77
CA LEU A 80 3.66 12.71 2.73
C LEU A 80 3.30 11.27 3.07
N HIS A 81 4.29 10.42 3.36
CA HIS A 81 3.97 9.01 3.59
C HIS A 81 3.15 8.81 4.87
N ARG A 82 3.38 9.61 5.92
CA ARG A 82 2.59 9.54 7.16
C ARG A 82 1.15 9.98 6.93
N ALA A 83 0.93 11.07 6.20
CA ALA A 83 -0.40 11.53 5.86
C ALA A 83 -1.17 10.48 5.04
N LEU A 84 -0.55 9.94 3.98
CA LEU A 84 -1.20 8.94 3.13
C LEU A 84 -1.45 7.62 3.87
N ASP A 85 -0.50 7.15 4.69
CA ASP A 85 -0.67 5.96 5.52
C ASP A 85 -1.82 6.14 6.52
N GLY A 86 -1.84 7.26 7.23
CA GLY A 86 -2.90 7.60 8.19
C GLY A 86 -4.28 7.63 7.52
N LEU A 87 -4.42 8.32 6.39
CA LEU A 87 -5.69 8.39 5.64
C LEU A 87 -6.13 7.02 5.11
N CYS A 88 -5.22 6.21 4.57
CA CYS A 88 -5.54 4.85 4.14
C CYS A 88 -6.00 3.97 5.32
N HIS A 89 -5.35 4.10 6.47
CA HIS A 89 -5.70 3.38 7.68
C HIS A 89 -7.05 3.82 8.26
N GLU A 90 -7.33 5.12 8.30
CA GLU A 90 -8.63 5.67 8.70
C GLU A 90 -9.75 5.14 7.81
N TYR A 91 -9.55 5.16 6.49
CA TYR A 91 -10.52 4.62 5.53
C TYR A 91 -10.78 3.13 5.75
N ALA A 92 -9.72 2.30 5.81
CA ALA A 92 -9.85 0.86 6.02
C ALA A 92 -10.53 0.52 7.35
N THR A 93 -10.19 1.24 8.42
CA THR A 93 -10.79 1.05 9.75
C THR A 93 -12.26 1.44 9.76
N ALA A 94 -12.64 2.53 9.09
CA ALA A 94 -14.04 2.92 8.96
C ALA A 94 -14.88 1.88 8.19
N LEU A 95 -14.32 1.24 7.16
CA LEU A 95 -14.98 0.13 6.48
C LEU A 95 -15.18 -1.08 7.41
N GLU A 96 -14.18 -1.44 8.21
CA GLU A 96 -14.31 -2.52 9.19
C GLU A 96 -15.40 -2.22 10.23
N LEU A 97 -15.49 -0.98 10.73
CA LEU A 97 -16.48 -0.58 11.74
C LEU A 97 -17.92 -0.53 11.20
N THR A 98 -18.09 -0.12 9.94
CA THR A 98 -19.41 0.08 9.33
C THR A 98 -19.91 -1.14 8.56
N GLY A 99 -19.03 -2.09 8.24
CA GLY A 99 -19.33 -3.22 7.37
C GLY A 99 -19.49 -2.84 5.88
N ILE A 100 -19.14 -1.61 5.50
CA ILE A 100 -19.14 -1.16 4.10
C ILE A 100 -18.00 -1.88 3.37
N THR A 101 -18.29 -2.41 2.18
CA THR A 101 -17.28 -3.06 1.34
C THR A 101 -16.66 -2.03 0.39
N ALA A 102 -15.33 -2.05 0.27
CA ALA A 102 -14.63 -1.22 -0.70
C ALA A 102 -15.05 -1.59 -2.13
N ASP A 103 -15.40 -0.57 -2.91
CA ASP A 103 -15.69 -0.74 -4.33
C ASP A 103 -14.42 -0.59 -5.18
N LEU A 104 -14.59 -0.73 -6.49
CA LEU A 104 -13.49 -0.58 -7.45
C LEU A 104 -12.80 0.79 -7.34
N ARG A 105 -13.57 1.87 -7.14
CA ARG A 105 -13.01 3.23 -7.04
C ARG A 105 -12.14 3.35 -5.79
N ALA A 106 -12.60 2.84 -4.67
CA ALA A 106 -11.85 2.79 -3.42
C ALA A 106 -10.53 2.03 -3.59
N GLY A 107 -10.55 0.86 -4.23
CA GLY A 107 -9.34 0.08 -4.49
C GLY A 107 -8.31 0.84 -5.33
N LYS A 108 -8.76 1.61 -6.34
CA LYS A 108 -7.86 2.42 -7.17
C LYS A 108 -7.20 3.55 -6.37
N ILE A 109 -7.99 4.32 -5.62
CA ILE A 109 -7.51 5.49 -4.88
C ILE A 109 -6.59 5.03 -3.74
N ILE A 110 -7.04 4.07 -2.92
CA ILE A 110 -6.23 3.54 -1.81
C ILE A 110 -4.98 2.83 -2.33
N GLY A 111 -5.07 2.09 -3.43
CA GLY A 111 -3.90 1.50 -4.08
C GLY A 111 -2.89 2.56 -4.53
N THR A 112 -3.37 3.66 -5.14
CA THR A 112 -2.51 4.76 -5.60
C THR A 112 -1.83 5.46 -4.41
N ALA A 113 -2.59 5.78 -3.35
CA ALA A 113 -2.06 6.36 -2.12
C ALA A 113 -1.02 5.45 -1.44
N THR A 114 -1.30 4.14 -1.41
CA THR A 114 -0.37 3.14 -0.87
C THR A 114 0.93 3.10 -1.68
N LEU A 115 0.84 3.11 -3.01
CA LEU A 115 2.03 3.15 -3.87
C LEU A 115 2.85 4.43 -3.63
N PHE A 116 2.20 5.59 -3.54
CA PHE A 116 2.86 6.86 -3.21
C PHE A 116 3.57 6.80 -1.85
N SER A 117 2.92 6.28 -0.82
CA SER A 117 3.54 6.07 0.50
C SER A 117 4.78 5.17 0.43
N ILE A 118 4.71 4.03 -0.27
CA ILE A 118 5.86 3.13 -0.44
C ILE A 118 7.00 3.83 -1.19
N CYS A 119 6.69 4.51 -2.30
CA CYS A 119 7.68 5.24 -3.09
C CYS A 119 8.30 6.42 -2.32
N ALA A 120 7.56 7.10 -1.45
CA ALA A 120 8.08 8.16 -0.60
C ALA A 120 9.05 7.63 0.48
N ARG A 121 8.77 6.43 1.02
CA ARG A 121 9.62 5.77 2.04
C ARG A 121 10.91 5.18 1.46
N GLN A 122 10.89 4.75 0.20
CA GLN A 122 12.05 4.12 -0.46
C GLN A 122 13.34 4.98 -0.44
N PRO A 123 13.36 6.24 -0.92
CA PRO A 123 14.56 7.09 -0.89
C PRO A 123 14.97 7.53 0.53
N LEU A 124 14.08 7.36 1.51
CA LEU A 124 14.35 7.61 2.92
C LEU A 124 15.01 6.42 3.62
N GLY A 125 15.02 5.23 2.98
CA GLY A 125 15.52 4.00 3.60
C GLY A 125 14.58 3.45 4.66
N LEU A 126 13.29 3.74 4.57
CA LEU A 126 12.26 3.35 5.55
C LEU A 126 11.49 2.09 5.14
N LEU A 127 11.86 1.45 4.04
CA LEU A 127 11.35 0.13 3.68
C LEU A 127 12.16 -0.95 4.39
N GLY A 128 11.47 -1.89 5.03
CA GLY A 128 12.11 -3.04 5.64
C GLY A 128 12.57 -4.09 4.63
N PRO A 129 13.25 -5.15 5.10
CA PRO A 129 13.82 -6.17 4.23
C PRO A 129 12.72 -6.87 3.41
N ALA A 130 13.06 -7.21 2.17
CA ALA A 130 12.22 -8.07 1.37
C ALA A 130 12.12 -9.48 1.98
N PRO A 131 11.00 -10.20 1.78
CA PRO A 131 11.01 -11.64 1.93
C PRO A 131 12.16 -12.26 1.10
N PHE A 132 13.01 -13.06 1.75
CA PHE A 132 14.26 -13.64 1.21
C PHE A 132 15.39 -12.63 0.91
N ASP A 133 15.41 -11.47 1.57
CA ASP A 133 16.52 -10.53 1.44
C ASP A 133 17.87 -11.18 1.79
N GLY A 134 18.83 -11.08 0.87
CA GLY A 134 20.13 -11.76 0.98
C GLY A 134 20.14 -13.29 0.81
N GLU A 135 18.98 -13.90 0.53
CA GLU A 135 18.85 -15.36 0.36
C GLU A 135 18.67 -15.78 -1.12
N LEU A 136 18.38 -14.83 -2.01
CA LEU A 136 18.21 -15.06 -3.46
C LEU A 136 19.51 -14.79 -4.21
N ASP A 137 19.68 -15.48 -5.35
CA ASP A 137 20.80 -15.27 -6.25
C ASP A 137 20.69 -13.92 -6.99
N ASP A 138 21.83 -13.32 -7.29
CA ASP A 138 21.91 -12.09 -8.08
C ASP A 138 21.84 -12.39 -9.59
N PRO A 139 20.86 -11.82 -10.32
CA PRO A 139 20.75 -12.07 -11.75
C PRO A 139 21.90 -11.41 -12.52
N SER A 140 22.56 -12.18 -13.40
CA SER A 140 23.45 -11.62 -14.41
C SER A 140 22.66 -10.97 -15.55
N LEU A 141 23.29 -10.07 -16.32
CA LEU A 141 22.70 -9.54 -17.55
C LEU A 141 22.29 -10.67 -18.51
N GLY A 142 21.02 -10.67 -18.93
CA GLY A 142 20.49 -11.65 -19.89
C GLY A 142 19.10 -12.15 -19.53
N VAL A 143 18.71 -13.29 -20.12
CA VAL A 143 17.43 -13.96 -19.87
C VAL A 143 17.66 -15.13 -18.93
N VAL A 144 16.93 -15.16 -17.81
CA VAL A 144 16.91 -16.29 -16.88
C VAL A 144 15.79 -17.24 -17.30
N SER A 145 16.14 -18.50 -17.60
CA SER A 145 15.15 -19.55 -17.90
C SER A 145 14.81 -20.29 -16.62
N GLY A 146 13.52 -20.47 -16.36
CA GLY A 146 13.05 -21.17 -15.16
C GLY A 146 11.54 -21.14 -15.00
N PHE A 147 11.08 -21.61 -13.85
CA PHE A 147 9.68 -21.61 -13.45
C PHE A 147 9.44 -20.53 -12.38
N GLY A 148 8.46 -19.66 -12.60
CA GLY A 148 8.03 -18.66 -11.63
C GLY A 148 7.06 -19.25 -10.61
N GLU A 149 7.31 -19.03 -9.32
CA GLU A 149 6.43 -19.48 -8.22
C GLU A 149 6.36 -18.45 -7.09
N MET A 150 5.19 -18.31 -6.44
CA MET A 150 5.09 -17.51 -5.22
C MET A 150 5.61 -18.35 -4.06
N ARG A 151 6.83 -18.04 -3.59
CA ARG A 151 7.44 -18.77 -2.48
C ARG A 151 7.12 -18.08 -1.17
N GLN A 152 6.51 -18.80 -0.24
CA GLN A 152 6.31 -18.32 1.13
C GLN A 152 7.60 -18.48 1.94
N VAL A 153 7.93 -17.50 2.77
CA VAL A 153 9.12 -17.55 3.65
C VAL A 153 9.01 -18.71 4.63
N ASP A 154 7.82 -18.91 5.19
CA ASP A 154 7.54 -19.90 6.22
C ASP A 154 6.04 -20.23 6.15
N PRO A 155 5.65 -21.41 5.64
CA PRO A 155 4.24 -21.78 5.49
C PRO A 155 3.47 -21.82 6.82
N ASP A 156 4.17 -22.05 7.94
CA ASP A 156 3.58 -22.08 9.27
C ASP A 156 3.47 -20.66 9.89
N LYS A 157 4.09 -19.66 9.26
CA LYS A 157 4.06 -18.25 9.69
C LYS A 157 3.72 -17.32 8.53
N PRO A 158 2.46 -17.34 8.04
CA PRO A 158 2.08 -16.61 6.83
C PRO A 158 2.29 -15.10 6.93
N TRP A 159 2.35 -14.51 8.13
CA TRP A 159 2.67 -13.09 8.31
C TRP A 159 4.08 -12.70 7.84
N LYS A 160 5.00 -13.65 7.64
CA LYS A 160 6.30 -13.38 6.99
C LYS A 160 6.19 -13.20 5.47
N GLY A 161 5.01 -13.49 4.90
CA GLY A 161 4.72 -13.33 3.48
C GLY A 161 5.51 -14.23 2.56
N GLY A 162 5.64 -13.76 1.33
CA GLY A 162 6.31 -14.46 0.25
C GLY A 162 6.73 -13.50 -0.85
N ARG A 163 7.46 -14.05 -1.82
CA ARG A 163 7.91 -13.31 -3.00
C ARG A 163 7.86 -14.22 -4.21
N TRP A 164 7.58 -13.63 -5.37
CA TRP A 164 7.79 -14.32 -6.62
C TRP A 164 9.28 -14.62 -6.80
N VAL A 165 9.59 -15.87 -7.09
CA VAL A 165 10.94 -16.33 -7.42
C VAL A 165 10.90 -17.06 -8.75
N VAL A 166 11.95 -16.92 -9.54
CA VAL A 166 12.20 -17.82 -10.67
C VAL A 166 13.22 -18.87 -10.23
N ARG A 167 12.80 -20.14 -10.27
CA ARG A 167 13.67 -21.27 -10.01
C ARG A 167 14.18 -21.85 -11.32
N THR A 168 15.49 -21.91 -11.48
CA THR A 168 16.13 -22.48 -12.67
C THR A 168 16.23 -24.00 -12.58
N GLU A 169 16.54 -24.65 -13.71
CA GLU A 169 16.87 -26.08 -13.73
C GLU A 169 18.15 -26.42 -12.93
N SER A 170 19.03 -25.43 -12.74
CA SER A 170 20.22 -25.52 -11.90
C SER A 170 19.96 -25.25 -10.41
N GLU A 171 18.69 -25.25 -9.98
CA GLU A 171 18.23 -24.99 -8.61
C GLU A 171 18.59 -23.60 -8.05
N GLN A 172 19.00 -22.66 -8.91
CA GLN A 172 19.19 -21.26 -8.54
C GLN A 172 17.84 -20.56 -8.42
N SER A 173 17.76 -19.58 -7.53
CA SER A 173 16.53 -18.85 -7.21
C SER A 173 16.76 -17.36 -7.33
N PHE A 174 16.16 -16.72 -8.34
CA PHE A 174 16.30 -15.28 -8.56
C PHE A 174 15.00 -14.54 -8.20
N PRO A 175 15.09 -13.26 -7.78
CA PRO A 175 13.92 -12.42 -7.59
C PRO A 175 13.10 -12.32 -8.88
N LEU A 176 11.79 -12.45 -8.75
CA LEU A 176 10.82 -12.22 -9.82
C LEU A 176 9.78 -11.21 -9.32
N THR A 177 9.13 -10.50 -10.25
CA THR A 177 8.04 -9.56 -9.94
C THR A 177 6.76 -10.02 -10.65
N LEU A 178 5.60 -9.64 -10.11
CA LEU A 178 4.33 -9.87 -10.79
C LEU A 178 4.31 -9.17 -12.15
N SER A 179 4.89 -7.97 -12.25
CA SER A 179 5.00 -7.26 -13.54
C SER A 179 5.74 -8.09 -14.59
N MET A 180 6.90 -8.68 -14.24
CA MET A 180 7.65 -9.57 -15.14
C MET A 180 6.83 -10.79 -15.57
N LEU A 181 6.04 -11.38 -14.67
CA LEU A 181 5.14 -12.49 -14.99
C LEU A 181 4.03 -12.08 -15.96
N LEU A 182 3.50 -10.86 -15.82
CA LEU A 182 2.38 -10.37 -16.61
C LEU A 182 2.80 -9.84 -17.98
N PHE A 183 4.02 -9.30 -18.14
CA PHE A 183 4.42 -8.57 -19.34
C PHE A 183 5.66 -9.14 -20.04
N ASP A 184 6.62 -9.67 -19.30
CA ASP A 184 7.92 -10.08 -19.86
C ASP A 184 8.07 -11.61 -20.01
N SER A 185 7.18 -12.38 -19.38
CA SER A 185 7.25 -13.85 -19.34
C SER A 185 6.35 -14.51 -20.39
N SER A 186 6.90 -15.48 -21.12
CA SER A 186 6.13 -16.34 -22.04
C SER A 186 5.54 -17.55 -21.31
N GLY A 187 4.30 -17.93 -21.64
CA GLY A 187 3.69 -19.17 -21.13
C GLY A 187 3.10 -19.09 -19.72
N VAL A 188 3.12 -17.91 -19.09
CA VAL A 188 2.51 -17.69 -17.77
C VAL A 188 0.99 -17.58 -17.90
N ASN A 189 0.27 -18.32 -17.04
CA ASN A 189 -1.15 -18.09 -16.83
C ASN A 189 -1.31 -16.84 -15.95
N LYS A 190 -1.55 -15.70 -16.58
CA LYS A 190 -1.64 -14.39 -15.93
C LYS A 190 -2.73 -14.33 -14.85
N ASP A 191 -3.88 -14.96 -15.10
CA ASP A 191 -4.97 -14.95 -14.13
C ASP A 191 -4.65 -15.82 -12.91
N ALA A 192 -3.98 -16.96 -13.12
CA ALA A 192 -3.48 -17.78 -12.03
C ALA A 192 -2.44 -17.02 -11.19
N ALA A 193 -1.47 -16.36 -11.82
CA ALA A 193 -0.46 -15.56 -11.12
C ALA A 193 -1.11 -14.45 -10.28
N ARG A 194 -2.09 -13.74 -10.83
CA ARG A 194 -2.79 -12.73 -10.04
C ARG A 194 -3.64 -13.33 -8.91
N ASN A 195 -4.25 -14.50 -9.09
CA ASN A 195 -4.99 -15.17 -8.01
C ASN A 195 -4.05 -15.57 -6.89
N GLU A 196 -2.91 -16.18 -7.22
CA GLU A 196 -1.88 -16.60 -6.28
C GLU A 196 -1.31 -15.41 -5.49
N HIS A 197 -1.07 -14.28 -6.15
CA HIS A 197 -0.61 -13.06 -5.47
C HIS A 197 -1.68 -12.47 -4.54
N ARG A 198 -2.95 -12.42 -4.98
CA ARG A 198 -4.08 -11.98 -4.14
C ARG A 198 -4.25 -12.89 -2.92
N ASP A 199 -4.07 -14.19 -3.09
CA ASP A 199 -4.15 -15.18 -2.02
C ASP A 199 -3.02 -15.00 -1.00
N ALA A 200 -1.80 -14.70 -1.48
CA ALA A 200 -0.67 -14.34 -0.62
C ALA A 200 -0.98 -13.07 0.20
N LEU A 201 -1.46 -11.99 -0.42
CA LEU A 201 -1.88 -10.77 0.29
C LEU A 201 -2.94 -11.08 1.36
N SER A 202 -4.00 -11.78 0.97
CA SER A 202 -5.12 -12.12 1.86
C SER A 202 -4.68 -12.99 3.05
N SER A 203 -3.76 -13.93 2.81
CA SER A 203 -3.15 -14.77 3.84
C SER A 203 -2.36 -13.95 4.86
N VAL A 204 -1.50 -13.02 4.40
CA VAL A 204 -0.73 -12.13 5.27
C VAL A 204 -1.66 -11.20 6.07
N VAL A 205 -2.67 -10.60 5.44
CA VAL A 205 -3.65 -9.74 6.12
C VAL A 205 -4.35 -10.47 7.27
N THR A 206 -4.76 -11.72 7.03
CA THR A 206 -5.40 -12.55 8.06
C THR A 206 -4.42 -12.90 9.17
N ALA A 207 -3.22 -13.35 8.79
CA ALA A 207 -2.20 -13.82 9.73
C ALA A 207 -1.57 -12.69 10.56
N ALA A 208 -1.55 -11.46 10.05
CA ALA A 208 -1.05 -10.28 10.78
C ALA A 208 -1.88 -9.96 12.04
N LYS A 209 -3.12 -10.46 12.13
CA LYS A 209 -3.98 -10.32 13.31
C LYS A 209 -3.70 -11.40 14.38
N ALA A 210 -2.81 -12.35 14.12
CA ALA A 210 -2.49 -13.42 15.07
C ALA A 210 -1.68 -12.87 16.27
N PRO A 211 -1.90 -13.37 17.51
CA PRO A 211 -1.20 -12.85 18.70
C PRO A 211 0.32 -13.02 18.68
N ASP A 212 0.83 -13.98 17.91
CA ASP A 212 2.24 -14.30 17.74
C ASP A 212 2.84 -13.76 16.43
N ALA A 213 2.06 -13.03 15.64
CA ALA A 213 2.56 -12.35 14.45
C ALA A 213 3.57 -11.27 14.84
N ASP A 214 4.73 -11.28 14.18
CA ASP A 214 5.71 -10.21 14.30
C ASP A 214 5.25 -9.01 13.45
N PRO A 215 4.94 -7.84 14.05
CA PRO A 215 4.45 -6.69 13.32
C PRO A 215 5.43 -6.16 12.28
N MET A 216 6.74 -6.23 12.56
CA MET A 216 7.76 -5.79 11.60
C MET A 216 7.76 -6.70 10.37
N ALA A 217 7.76 -8.01 10.58
CA ALA A 217 7.70 -8.97 9.48
C ALA A 217 6.41 -8.84 8.66
N ALA A 218 5.26 -8.64 9.33
CA ALA A 218 3.97 -8.42 8.66
C ALA A 218 3.95 -7.14 7.82
N ALA A 219 4.43 -6.02 8.37
CA ALA A 219 4.54 -4.76 7.64
C ALA A 219 5.44 -4.89 6.40
N CYS A 220 6.61 -5.52 6.54
CA CYS A 220 7.53 -5.75 5.43
C CYS A 220 6.89 -6.64 4.35
N ALA A 221 6.28 -7.74 4.75
CA ALA A 221 5.60 -8.66 3.85
C ALA A 221 4.48 -7.97 3.05
N LEU A 222 3.62 -7.20 3.73
CA LEU A 222 2.53 -6.48 3.09
C LEU A 222 3.03 -5.38 2.17
N ASP A 223 4.04 -4.59 2.57
CA ASP A 223 4.60 -3.55 1.72
C ASP A 223 5.17 -4.10 0.42
N TRP A 224 5.93 -5.20 0.48
CA TRP A 224 6.52 -5.80 -0.72
C TRP A 224 5.50 -6.46 -1.64
N LEU A 225 4.49 -7.14 -1.08
CA LEU A 225 3.39 -7.70 -1.88
C LEU A 225 2.53 -6.59 -2.49
N LEU A 226 2.15 -5.57 -1.71
CA LEU A 226 1.42 -4.41 -2.21
C LEU A 226 2.21 -3.71 -3.31
N TYR A 227 3.48 -3.42 -3.09
CA TYR A 227 4.33 -2.78 -4.10
C TYR A 227 4.32 -3.58 -5.42
N ASP A 228 4.54 -4.89 -5.35
CA ASP A 228 4.60 -5.74 -6.54
C ASP A 228 3.24 -5.84 -7.26
N TRP A 229 2.13 -5.94 -6.51
CA TRP A 229 0.80 -5.86 -7.09
C TRP A 229 0.54 -4.52 -7.78
N LEU A 230 0.79 -3.43 -7.07
CA LEU A 230 0.46 -2.07 -7.50
C LEU A 230 1.29 -1.68 -8.72
N MET A 231 2.59 -1.99 -8.71
CA MET A 231 3.48 -1.76 -9.86
C MET A 231 3.06 -2.53 -11.10
N ALA A 232 2.54 -3.75 -10.94
CA ALA A 232 2.05 -4.58 -12.03
C ALA A 232 0.68 -4.13 -12.59
N HIS A 233 -0.01 -3.23 -11.89
CA HIS A 233 -1.37 -2.79 -12.18
C HIS A 233 -1.49 -1.26 -12.27
N ARG A 234 -0.44 -0.58 -12.73
CA ARG A 234 -0.51 0.84 -13.10
C ARG A 234 -1.09 1.00 -14.50
N ASP A 235 -1.75 2.13 -14.77
CA ASP A 235 -2.29 2.45 -16.11
C ASP A 235 -1.19 2.52 -17.19
N GLY A 236 0.04 2.81 -16.78
CA GLY A 236 1.21 2.80 -17.66
C GLY A 236 2.53 2.99 -16.92
N PRO A 237 3.67 2.98 -17.63
CA PRO A 237 4.99 3.18 -17.01
C PRO A 237 5.15 4.56 -16.36
N ASP A 238 4.49 5.58 -16.95
CA ASP A 238 4.55 6.99 -16.54
C ASP A 238 3.37 7.41 -15.64
N SER A 239 2.51 6.46 -15.26
CA SER A 239 1.36 6.71 -14.39
C SER A 239 1.50 5.95 -13.08
N ALA A 240 1.02 6.56 -12.00
CA ALA A 240 0.82 5.89 -10.73
C ALA A 240 -0.64 5.47 -10.51
N GLU A 241 -1.57 5.85 -11.41
CA GLU A 241 -2.96 5.45 -11.31
C GLU A 241 -3.04 3.92 -11.33
N ILE A 242 -3.64 3.36 -10.28
CA ILE A 242 -3.89 1.94 -10.19
C ILE A 242 -5.15 1.57 -10.97
N VAL A 243 -5.04 0.52 -11.77
CA VAL A 243 -6.12 -0.04 -12.57
C VAL A 243 -6.33 -1.51 -12.26
N PHE A 244 -7.58 -1.93 -12.15
CA PHE A 244 -7.90 -3.35 -11.96
C PHE A 244 -8.31 -3.96 -13.30
N PRO A 245 -7.85 -5.18 -13.63
CA PRO A 245 -8.34 -5.91 -14.79
C PRO A 245 -9.86 -6.13 -14.69
N LYS A 246 -10.53 -6.13 -15.85
CA LYS A 246 -11.98 -6.37 -15.92
C LYS A 246 -12.36 -7.68 -15.22
N GLY A 247 -13.39 -7.63 -14.38
CA GLY A 247 -13.91 -8.80 -13.65
C GLY A 247 -13.12 -9.14 -12.39
N ARG A 248 -12.25 -8.23 -11.94
CA ARG A 248 -11.45 -8.39 -10.71
C ARG A 248 -11.74 -7.29 -9.68
N ASP A 249 -12.94 -6.74 -9.74
CA ASP A 249 -13.46 -5.70 -8.85
C ASP A 249 -13.35 -6.11 -7.37
N ALA A 250 -13.50 -7.42 -7.08
CA ALA A 250 -13.37 -7.97 -5.73
C ALA A 250 -11.94 -7.85 -5.15
N ASP A 251 -10.91 -7.71 -5.99
CA ASP A 251 -9.53 -7.52 -5.51
C ASP A 251 -9.35 -6.14 -4.87
N ALA A 252 -10.21 -5.17 -5.19
CA ALA A 252 -10.16 -3.83 -4.59
C ALA A 252 -10.26 -3.90 -3.06
N ALA A 253 -11.16 -4.73 -2.53
CA ALA A 253 -11.30 -4.95 -1.09
C ALA A 253 -10.05 -5.55 -0.45
N VAL A 254 -9.35 -6.45 -1.16
CA VAL A 254 -8.08 -7.03 -0.69
C VAL A 254 -7.00 -5.97 -0.59
N ILE A 255 -6.89 -5.07 -1.57
CA ILE A 255 -5.91 -3.97 -1.56
C ILE A 255 -6.18 -3.00 -0.41
N VAL A 256 -7.44 -2.61 -0.19
CA VAL A 256 -7.80 -1.73 0.94
C VAL A 256 -7.48 -2.39 2.28
N ALA A 257 -7.86 -3.66 2.45
CA ALA A 257 -7.56 -4.40 3.68
C ALA A 257 -6.05 -4.55 3.91
N ALA A 258 -5.28 -4.84 2.86
CA ALA A 258 -3.83 -4.96 2.93
C ALA A 258 -3.14 -3.64 3.26
N ALA A 259 -3.59 -2.52 2.68
CA ALA A 259 -3.07 -1.19 3.02
C ALA A 259 -3.30 -0.87 4.50
N GLY A 260 -4.52 -1.06 5.00
CA GLY A 260 -4.86 -0.84 6.40
C GLY A 260 -4.05 -1.74 7.36
N ALA A 261 -3.92 -3.03 7.03
CA ALA A 261 -3.14 -3.98 7.81
C ALA A 261 -1.63 -3.65 7.83
N SER A 262 -1.08 -3.18 6.72
CA SER A 262 0.33 -2.77 6.61
C SER A 262 0.62 -1.59 7.54
N VAL A 263 -0.22 -0.56 7.49
CA VAL A 263 -0.10 0.62 8.35
C VAL A 263 -0.30 0.26 9.82
N ASN A 264 -1.31 -0.56 10.12
CA ASN A 264 -1.56 -1.02 11.50
C ASN A 264 -0.36 -1.78 12.08
N ALA A 265 0.27 -2.66 11.30
CA ALA A 265 1.48 -3.35 11.70
C ALA A 265 2.65 -2.38 11.91
N ARG A 266 2.86 -1.40 11.02
CA ARG A 266 3.88 -0.36 11.17
C ARG A 266 3.70 0.50 12.41
N ALA A 267 2.47 0.90 12.72
CA ALA A 267 2.16 1.77 13.86
C ALA A 267 2.57 1.18 15.22
N THR A 268 2.81 -0.14 15.30
CA THR A 268 3.32 -0.79 16.51
C THR A 268 4.77 -0.42 16.85
N PHE A 269 5.56 -0.01 15.86
CA PHE A 269 6.97 0.35 16.01
C PHE A 269 7.34 1.75 15.47
N ASP A 270 6.44 2.40 14.74
CA ASP A 270 6.49 3.84 14.44
C ASP A 270 5.32 4.56 15.14
N PRO A 271 5.48 4.98 16.40
CA PRO A 271 4.39 5.55 17.20
C PRO A 271 3.90 6.91 16.68
N GLU A 272 4.67 7.58 15.82
CA GLU A 272 4.27 8.86 15.22
C GLU A 272 3.44 8.68 13.94
N LEU A 273 3.33 7.45 13.40
CA LEU A 273 2.70 7.19 12.12
C LEU A 273 1.21 7.57 12.09
N LEU A 274 0.49 7.28 13.17
CA LEU A 274 -0.94 7.55 13.31
C LEU A 274 -1.23 8.70 14.29
N ALA A 275 -0.20 9.44 14.69
CA ALA A 275 -0.40 10.64 15.50
C ALA A 275 -1.15 11.69 14.66
N PRO A 276 -2.11 12.44 15.25
CA PRO A 276 -2.76 13.54 14.56
C PRO A 276 -1.69 14.51 14.00
N PRO A 277 -1.87 15.05 12.79
CA PRO A 277 -0.89 15.96 12.21
C PRO A 277 -0.63 17.12 13.17
N ILE A 278 0.65 17.38 13.46
CA ILE A 278 1.04 18.52 14.29
C ILE A 278 0.68 19.77 13.49
N VAL A 279 -0.40 20.44 13.88
CA VAL A 279 -0.76 21.76 13.34
C VAL A 279 0.40 22.70 13.66
N ARG A 280 1.15 23.12 12.65
CA ARG A 280 2.20 24.14 12.77
C ARG A 280 1.60 25.53 12.57
#